data_AF-A0A966PNV2-F1
#
_entry.id   AF-A0A966PNV2-F1
#
_cell.length_a   1.000
_cell.length_b   1.000
_cell.length_c   1.000
_cell.angle_alpha   90.00
_cell.angle_beta   90.00
_cell.angle_gamma   90.00
#
_symmetry.space_group_name_H-M   'P 1'
#
loop_
_entity.id
_entity.type
_entity.pdbx_description
1 polymer ?
#
loop_
_entity_poly.entity_id
_entity_poly.type
_entity_poly.pdbx_seq_one_letter_code
_entity_poly.pdbx_strand_id
1 'polypeptide(L)'
;MKISLVNHASLFYEDDSLALLTDPWYSGRVFGDSWELMAETPEEIRDRVTVSASHIYISHEHPDHFHPSTIRSLFRQRPKSPEFLIPKTADGRMRDWFAENSLKVRELSPRDQVILGSWKMRIVPHGTYDSYMILRSDNNVVVHLGDSKPQPREIAKLLDPGDRVVAIATQFSIASWPGNRHDSADAAKGGKNARWHTDVTFVATPPAASVLVADHVPAFGGDTLWADMRAAYENLNPAVCRLIEDLSAIHRISPLAYWGEPFDTALTREDAQKLFDDATKVAPVVHPMVRIHPSTGRPSLFVNPGFTTHIAGFSRIESENLLKLLYEHATQPEFVLRHRWQPGDVVIWDNRATMHYATDDYGTAERRMRRVTIRGGKAVGPDGFESTVVSDPLLAVR
;
A
#
# COMPACT_ATOMS: atom_id res chain seq x y z
N MET A 1 -4.37 -17.19 9.21
CA MET A 1 -3.02 -16.63 9.12
C MET A 1 -3.06 -15.11 9.07
N LYS A 2 -2.36 -14.48 10.01
CA LYS A 2 -2.06 -13.05 10.05
C LYS A 2 -0.67 -12.83 9.45
N ILE A 3 -0.50 -11.77 8.67
CA ILE A 3 0.77 -11.38 8.05
C ILE A 3 1.08 -9.97 8.53
N SER A 4 2.20 -9.79 9.22
CA SER A 4 2.66 -8.49 9.69
C SER A 4 3.91 -8.08 8.95
N LEU A 5 3.99 -6.84 8.49
CA LEU A 5 5.25 -6.24 8.09
C LEU A 5 6.07 -5.95 9.36
N VAL A 6 7.31 -6.43 9.41
CA VAL A 6 8.23 -6.16 10.51
C VAL A 6 9.04 -4.91 10.17
N ASN A 7 9.85 -4.99 9.12
CA ASN A 7 10.56 -3.88 8.49
C ASN A 7 11.19 -4.38 7.17
N HIS A 8 11.49 -3.48 6.24
CA HIS A 8 12.14 -3.83 4.96
C HIS A 8 11.47 -5.02 4.24
N ALA A 9 12.22 -6.10 3.95
CA ALA A 9 11.73 -7.35 3.35
C ALA A 9 11.17 -8.34 4.39
N SER A 10 11.24 -7.99 5.68
CA SER A 10 10.90 -8.89 6.77
C SER A 10 9.39 -8.92 7.03
N LEU A 11 8.80 -10.09 6.79
CA LEU A 11 7.40 -10.38 7.08
C LEU A 11 7.31 -11.43 8.18
N PHE A 12 6.29 -11.30 9.01
CA PHE A 12 5.96 -12.25 10.06
C PHE A 12 4.60 -12.90 9.79
N TYR A 13 4.63 -14.20 9.50
CA TYR A 13 3.49 -15.05 9.25
C TYR A 13 3.13 -15.79 10.54
N GLU A 14 1.93 -15.53 11.07
CA GLU A 14 1.51 -16.13 12.33
C GLU A 14 0.06 -16.67 12.30
N ASP A 15 -0.13 -17.84 12.90
CA ASP A 15 -1.39 -18.35 13.41
C ASP A 15 -1.13 -19.29 14.60
N ASP A 16 -2.14 -20.00 15.06
CA ASP A 16 -2.03 -20.89 16.23
C ASP A 16 -1.00 -22.03 16.05
N SER A 17 -0.60 -22.33 14.82
CA SER A 17 0.32 -23.41 14.47
C SER A 17 1.64 -22.95 13.84
N LEU A 18 1.69 -21.71 13.31
CA LEU A 18 2.80 -21.16 12.57
C LEU A 18 3.29 -19.85 13.20
N ALA A 19 4.61 -19.70 13.32
CA ALA A 19 5.26 -18.44 13.63
C ALA A 19 6.56 -18.35 12.82
N LEU A 20 6.45 -17.86 11.59
CA LEU A 20 7.53 -17.82 10.59
C LEU A 20 7.91 -16.37 10.28
N LEU A 21 9.17 -16.04 10.54
CA LEU A 21 9.77 -14.76 10.16
C LEU A 21 10.57 -14.93 8.87
N THR A 22 10.48 -13.97 7.96
CA THR A 22 11.31 -13.94 6.74
C THR A 22 12.36 -12.85 6.85
N ASP A 23 13.56 -13.11 6.30
CA ASP A 23 14.58 -12.10 5.97
C ASP A 23 14.78 -11.01 7.04
N PRO A 24 15.19 -11.36 8.27
CA PRO A 24 15.15 -10.45 9.40
C PRO A 24 16.23 -9.36 9.31
N TRP A 25 15.81 -8.12 9.02
CA TRP A 25 16.61 -6.90 9.18
C TRP A 25 15.78 -5.80 9.85
N TYR A 26 16.03 -5.53 11.14
CA TYR A 26 15.24 -4.57 11.92
C TYR A 26 16.06 -3.53 12.69
N SER A 27 17.38 -3.52 12.52
CA SER A 27 18.26 -2.47 13.06
C SER A 27 19.54 -2.33 12.25
N GLY A 28 20.16 -1.15 12.32
CA GLY A 28 21.47 -0.88 11.73
C GLY A 28 21.42 -0.60 10.22
N ARG A 29 22.61 -0.42 9.65
CA ARG A 29 22.80 -0.14 8.22
C ARG A 29 23.51 -1.29 7.54
N VAL A 30 23.33 -1.40 6.22
CA VAL A 30 23.93 -2.44 5.38
C VAL A 30 24.53 -1.83 4.11
N PHE A 31 25.27 -2.65 3.35
CA PHE A 31 25.99 -2.21 2.14
C PHE A 31 26.90 -0.99 2.34
N GLY A 32 27.73 -1.01 3.38
CA GLY A 32 28.68 0.07 3.67
C GLY A 32 27.98 1.38 4.02
N ASP A 33 26.95 1.30 4.86
CA ASP A 33 26.09 2.41 5.29
C ASP A 33 25.25 3.07 4.19
N SER A 34 25.26 2.52 2.97
CA SER A 34 24.49 3.01 1.84
C SER A 34 22.99 2.71 1.95
N TRP A 35 22.61 1.72 2.77
CA TRP A 35 21.22 1.33 3.00
C TRP A 35 20.91 1.37 4.49
N GLU A 36 19.79 1.99 4.82
CA GLU A 36 19.24 2.02 6.17
C GLU A 36 17.73 1.73 6.14
N LEU A 37 17.20 1.38 7.30
CA LEU A 37 15.76 1.22 7.46
C LEU A 37 15.09 2.59 7.34
N MET A 38 14.01 2.69 6.56
CA MET A 38 13.30 3.99 6.44
C MET A 38 12.69 4.48 7.76
N ALA A 39 12.44 3.56 8.70
CA ALA A 39 12.01 3.88 10.04
C ALA A 39 12.58 2.85 11.02
N GLU A 40 12.78 3.27 12.27
CA GLU A 40 13.09 2.33 13.34
C GLU A 40 11.97 1.29 13.48
N THR A 41 12.35 0.03 13.66
CA THR A 41 11.37 -1.03 13.90
C THR A 41 10.74 -0.80 15.27
N PRO A 42 9.40 -0.67 15.37
CA PRO A 42 8.74 -0.48 16.66
C PRO A 42 9.14 -1.57 17.64
N GLU A 43 9.50 -1.18 18.86
CA GLU A 43 9.98 -2.08 19.90
C GLU A 43 9.02 -3.24 20.15
N GLU A 44 7.70 -2.96 20.21
CA GLU A 44 6.67 -4.00 20.36
C GLU A 44 6.73 -5.06 19.24
N ILE A 45 6.92 -4.65 17.98
CA ILE A 45 7.00 -5.57 16.84
C ILE A 45 8.31 -6.36 16.93
N ARG A 46 9.43 -5.67 17.16
CA ARG A 46 10.76 -6.27 17.28
C ARG A 46 10.77 -7.33 18.38
N ASP A 47 10.26 -7.00 19.55
CA ASP A 47 10.24 -7.88 20.71
C ASP A 47 9.28 -9.05 20.47
N ARG A 48 8.11 -8.80 19.87
CA ARG A 48 7.16 -9.87 19.50
C ARG A 48 7.82 -10.89 18.57
N VAL A 49 8.39 -10.47 17.44
CA VAL A 49 8.99 -11.42 16.49
C VAL A 49 10.24 -12.08 17.05
N THR A 50 11.01 -11.35 17.87
CA THR A 50 12.17 -11.90 18.57
C THR A 50 11.75 -12.98 19.55
N VAL A 51 10.59 -12.89 20.21
CA VAL A 51 10.16 -13.90 21.18
C VAL A 51 9.35 -15.02 20.55
N SER A 52 8.50 -14.76 19.55
CA SER A 52 7.52 -15.72 19.04
C SER A 52 7.97 -16.52 17.81
N ALA A 53 8.89 -16.02 16.98
CA ALA A 53 9.26 -16.70 15.73
C ALA A 53 9.87 -18.08 15.98
N SER A 54 9.21 -19.17 15.60
CA SER A 54 9.72 -20.53 15.77
C SER A 54 10.64 -20.94 14.62
N HIS A 55 10.39 -20.38 13.44
CA HIS A 55 11.14 -20.64 12.21
C HIS A 55 11.53 -19.31 11.57
N ILE A 56 12.69 -19.29 10.91
CA ILE A 56 13.16 -18.14 10.16
C ILE A 56 13.55 -18.60 8.75
N TYR A 57 12.88 -18.06 7.74
CA TYR A 57 13.26 -18.27 6.35
C TYR A 57 14.20 -17.14 5.91
N ILE A 58 15.32 -17.51 5.29
CA ILE A 58 16.23 -16.55 4.66
C ILE A 58 16.31 -16.87 3.17
N SER A 59 15.89 -15.93 2.35
CA SER A 59 15.72 -16.11 0.92
C SER A 59 17.04 -16.15 0.15
N HIS A 60 18.03 -15.36 0.57
CA HIS A 60 19.36 -15.29 -0.04
C HIS A 60 20.37 -14.55 0.86
N GLU A 61 21.63 -14.50 0.42
CA GLU A 61 22.78 -14.10 1.27
C GLU A 61 23.05 -12.59 1.39
N HIS A 62 22.24 -11.73 0.76
CA HIS A 62 22.48 -10.29 0.83
C HIS A 62 22.17 -9.73 2.23
N PRO A 63 22.97 -8.78 2.76
CA PRO A 63 22.82 -8.28 4.13
C PRO A 63 21.46 -7.67 4.51
N ASP A 64 20.66 -7.20 3.56
CA ASP A 64 19.30 -6.71 3.73
C ASP A 64 18.25 -7.83 3.90
N HIS A 65 18.64 -9.07 3.63
CA HIS A 65 17.87 -10.30 3.88
C HIS A 65 18.50 -11.18 4.97
N PHE A 66 19.81 -11.30 4.90
CA PHE A 66 20.68 -12.07 5.77
C PHE A 66 21.50 -11.12 6.64
N HIS A 67 20.85 -10.36 7.52
CA HIS A 67 21.55 -9.38 8.36
C HIS A 67 22.25 -10.05 9.57
N PRO A 68 23.60 -10.17 9.59
CA PRO A 68 24.29 -10.99 10.59
C PRO A 68 24.06 -10.51 12.03
N SER A 69 24.01 -9.19 12.23
CA SER A 69 23.80 -8.58 13.54
C SER A 69 22.39 -8.85 14.08
N THR A 70 21.38 -8.80 13.21
CA THR A 70 20.00 -9.16 13.57
C THR A 70 19.94 -10.62 13.99
N ILE A 71 20.48 -11.51 13.16
CA ILE A 71 20.45 -12.96 13.37
C ILE A 71 21.13 -13.34 14.70
N ARG A 72 22.29 -12.75 14.98
CA ARG A 72 22.99 -12.96 16.27
C ARG A 72 22.20 -12.44 17.46
N SER A 73 21.50 -11.32 17.31
CA SER A 73 20.63 -10.77 18.36
C SER A 73 19.46 -11.71 18.66
N LEU A 74 18.77 -12.19 17.61
CA LEU A 74 17.69 -13.17 17.72
C LEU A 74 18.12 -14.45 18.45
N PHE A 75 19.35 -14.90 18.22
CA PHE A 75 19.89 -16.05 18.93
C PHE A 75 20.18 -15.76 20.42
N ARG A 76 20.86 -14.64 20.72
CA ARG A 76 21.31 -14.33 22.10
C ARG A 76 20.17 -14.03 23.06
N GLN A 77 19.07 -13.49 22.57
CA GLN A 77 17.98 -12.99 23.40
C GLN A 77 16.93 -14.07 23.76
N ARG A 78 17.14 -15.34 23.37
CA ARG A 78 16.10 -16.38 23.46
C ARG A 78 16.54 -17.62 24.25
N PRO A 79 15.64 -18.23 25.05
CA PRO A 79 15.90 -19.51 25.70
C PRO A 79 15.85 -20.70 24.73
N LYS A 80 15.16 -20.58 23.58
CA LYS A 80 15.15 -21.57 22.49
C LYS A 80 15.48 -20.88 21.17
N SER A 81 16.49 -21.37 20.47
CA SER A 81 16.84 -20.89 19.14
C SER A 81 15.74 -21.27 18.12
N PRO A 82 15.35 -20.35 17.23
CA PRO A 82 14.53 -20.72 16.07
C PRO A 82 15.29 -21.67 15.16
N GLU A 83 14.55 -22.40 14.32
CA GLU A 83 15.13 -23.14 13.20
C GLU A 83 15.24 -22.23 11.98
N PHE A 84 16.46 -22.07 11.46
CA PHE A 84 16.70 -21.31 10.23
C PHE A 84 16.53 -22.23 9.01
N LEU A 85 15.81 -21.74 8.00
CA LEU A 85 15.49 -22.42 6.75
C LEU A 85 16.09 -21.60 5.61
N ILE A 86 17.03 -22.19 4.86
CA ILE A 86 17.73 -21.49 3.77
C ILE A 86 17.67 -22.32 2.47
N PRO A 87 17.72 -21.68 1.29
CA PRO A 87 17.93 -22.42 0.06
C PRO A 87 19.31 -23.06 0.05
N LYS A 88 19.42 -24.24 -0.55
CA LYS A 88 20.70 -24.84 -0.88
C LYS A 88 21.34 -24.09 -2.05
N THR A 89 22.43 -23.38 -1.80
CA THR A 89 23.23 -22.69 -2.84
C THR A 89 24.44 -23.52 -3.24
N ALA A 90 24.99 -23.27 -4.44
CA ALA A 90 26.13 -24.02 -4.96
C ALA A 90 27.44 -23.74 -4.18
N ASP A 91 27.58 -22.53 -3.64
CA ASP A 91 28.76 -22.08 -2.91
C ASP A 91 28.73 -22.41 -1.40
N GLY A 92 27.56 -22.73 -0.85
CA GLY A 92 27.38 -23.11 0.55
C GLY A 92 27.68 -22.00 1.57
N ARG A 93 27.82 -20.74 1.14
CA ARG A 93 28.28 -19.64 2.01
C ARG A 93 27.38 -19.41 3.21
N MET A 94 26.05 -19.36 3.01
CA MET A 94 25.09 -19.21 4.11
C MET A 94 25.20 -20.36 5.11
N ARG A 95 25.22 -21.61 4.62
CA ARG A 95 25.37 -22.80 5.46
C ARG A 95 26.64 -22.71 6.31
N ASP A 96 27.76 -22.37 5.69
CA ASP A 96 29.06 -22.31 6.36
C ASP A 96 29.06 -21.19 7.43
N TRP A 97 28.47 -20.03 7.12
CA TRP A 97 28.30 -18.97 8.11
C TRP A 97 27.46 -19.43 9.33
N PHE A 98 26.35 -20.13 9.10
CA PHE A 98 25.53 -20.66 10.20
C PHE A 98 26.31 -21.69 11.04
N ALA A 99 27.08 -22.56 10.40
CA ALA A 99 27.92 -23.56 11.07
C ALA A 99 29.02 -22.90 11.93
N GLU A 100 29.72 -21.90 11.39
CA GLU A 100 30.75 -21.12 12.10
C GLU A 100 30.19 -20.39 13.33
N ASN A 101 28.92 -19.98 13.27
CA ASN A 101 28.23 -19.30 14.37
C ASN A 101 27.47 -20.27 15.30
N SER A 102 27.63 -21.59 15.13
CA SER A 102 26.97 -22.63 15.93
C SER A 102 25.44 -22.51 15.98
N LEU A 103 24.84 -22.04 14.88
CA LEU A 103 23.40 -21.84 14.74
C LEU A 103 22.77 -23.00 13.96
N LYS A 104 21.61 -23.48 14.43
CA LYS A 104 20.90 -24.57 13.76
C LYS A 104 20.25 -24.07 12.47
N VAL A 105 20.70 -24.61 11.34
CA VAL A 105 20.17 -24.31 10.01
C VAL A 105 19.76 -25.58 9.28
N ARG A 106 18.71 -25.50 8.46
CA ARG A 106 18.27 -26.53 7.53
C ARG A 106 18.34 -25.96 6.11
N GLU A 107 19.26 -26.52 5.31
CA GLU A 107 19.30 -26.26 3.88
C GLU A 107 18.19 -27.04 3.16
N LEU A 108 17.51 -26.38 2.23
CA LEU A 108 16.39 -26.93 1.49
C LEU A 108 16.67 -26.91 -0.01
N SER A 109 16.54 -28.07 -0.63
CA SER A 109 16.56 -28.26 -2.08
C SER A 109 15.16 -27.98 -2.66
N PRO A 110 15.02 -27.65 -3.96
CA PRO A 110 13.72 -27.35 -4.58
C PRO A 110 12.63 -28.44 -4.50
N ARG A 111 13.00 -29.68 -4.15
CA ARG A 111 12.07 -30.80 -3.97
C ARG A 111 11.67 -31.03 -2.51
N ASP A 112 12.36 -30.38 -1.57
CA ASP A 112 12.11 -30.56 -0.15
C ASP A 112 10.83 -29.84 0.26
N GLN A 113 10.11 -30.46 1.20
CA GLN A 113 8.96 -29.87 1.85
C GLN A 113 9.19 -29.87 3.35
N VAL A 114 8.89 -28.75 3.99
CA VAL A 114 8.99 -28.60 5.44
C VAL A 114 7.60 -28.41 6.02
N ILE A 115 7.27 -29.20 7.04
CA ILE A 115 6.02 -29.04 7.78
C ILE A 115 6.25 -28.03 8.90
N LEU A 116 5.48 -26.95 8.88
CA LEU A 116 5.51 -25.84 9.84
C LEU A 116 4.11 -25.73 10.46
N GLY A 117 3.83 -26.54 11.49
CA GLY A 117 2.48 -26.64 12.06
C GLY A 117 1.50 -27.27 11.07
N SER A 118 0.38 -26.61 10.79
CA SER A 118 -0.57 -27.06 9.74
C SER A 118 -0.12 -26.71 8.32
N TRP A 119 0.96 -25.94 8.18
CA TRP A 119 1.46 -25.46 6.89
C TRP A 119 2.56 -26.36 6.33
N LYS A 120 2.57 -26.48 5.01
CA LYS A 120 3.67 -27.07 4.24
C LYS A 120 4.39 -25.96 3.49
N MET A 121 5.67 -25.81 3.76
CA MET A 121 6.55 -24.88 3.08
C MET A 121 7.37 -25.59 2.02
N ARG A 122 7.52 -24.95 0.86
CA ARG A 122 8.48 -25.30 -0.18
C ARG A 122 9.25 -24.07 -0.59
N ILE A 123 10.57 -24.18 -0.69
CA ILE A 123 11.44 -23.16 -1.28
C ILE A 123 11.63 -23.47 -2.76
N VAL A 124 11.59 -22.44 -3.59
CA VAL A 124 11.80 -22.51 -5.02
C VAL A 124 12.96 -21.56 -5.38
N PRO A 125 14.09 -22.10 -5.87
CA PRO A 125 15.19 -21.29 -6.36
C PRO A 125 14.76 -20.42 -7.54
N HIS A 126 15.30 -19.22 -7.60
CA HIS A 126 15.10 -18.27 -8.69
C HIS A 126 16.44 -17.61 -9.04
N GLY A 127 16.93 -17.86 -10.26
CA GLY A 127 18.28 -17.45 -10.62
C GLY A 127 19.35 -18.22 -9.85
N THR A 128 20.47 -17.55 -9.55
CA THR A 128 21.66 -18.18 -8.97
C THR A 128 21.61 -18.27 -7.45
N TYR A 129 21.08 -17.23 -6.78
CA TYR A 129 21.15 -17.10 -5.32
C TYR A 129 19.80 -16.80 -4.66
N ASP A 130 18.82 -16.31 -5.42
CA ASP A 130 17.51 -15.96 -4.87
C ASP A 130 16.63 -17.19 -4.70
N SER A 131 15.69 -17.07 -3.78
CA SER A 131 14.62 -18.05 -3.67
C SER A 131 13.34 -17.41 -3.16
N TYR A 132 12.22 -18.03 -3.51
CA TYR A 132 10.91 -17.69 -2.99
C TYR A 132 10.29 -18.90 -2.31
N MET A 133 9.31 -18.66 -1.44
CA MET A 133 8.62 -19.74 -0.75
C MET A 133 7.14 -19.82 -1.11
N ILE A 134 6.63 -21.04 -1.10
CA ILE A 134 5.22 -21.37 -1.18
C ILE A 134 4.83 -22.01 0.15
N LEU A 135 3.83 -21.44 0.82
CA LEU A 135 3.19 -21.99 2.01
C LEU A 135 1.81 -22.49 1.65
N ARG A 136 1.49 -23.74 1.98
CA ARG A 136 0.18 -24.35 1.71
C ARG A 136 -0.41 -24.94 2.99
N SER A 137 -1.68 -24.66 3.26
CA SER A 137 -2.49 -25.33 4.28
C SER A 137 -3.87 -25.56 3.69
N ASP A 138 -4.31 -26.82 3.65
CA ASP A 138 -5.49 -27.26 2.90
C ASP A 138 -5.43 -26.76 1.44
N ASN A 139 -6.46 -26.01 1.00
CA ASN A 139 -6.51 -25.38 -0.31
C ASN A 139 -5.97 -23.95 -0.30
N ASN A 140 -5.51 -23.40 0.84
CA ASN A 140 -5.00 -22.03 0.87
C ASN A 140 -3.51 -22.01 0.58
N VAL A 141 -3.10 -21.15 -0.35
CA VAL A 141 -1.70 -20.96 -0.74
C VAL A 141 -1.27 -19.51 -0.47
N VAL A 142 -0.12 -19.37 0.14
CA VAL A 142 0.61 -18.10 0.22
C VAL A 142 1.89 -18.20 -0.56
N VAL A 143 2.08 -17.23 -1.44
CA VAL A 143 3.27 -17.10 -2.27
C VAL A 143 4.08 -15.94 -1.70
N HIS A 144 5.30 -16.19 -1.23
CA HIS A 144 6.22 -15.14 -0.79
C HIS A 144 7.39 -15.10 -1.75
N LEU A 145 7.41 -14.10 -2.62
CA LEU A 145 8.37 -13.95 -3.69
C LEU A 145 9.72 -13.40 -3.23
N GLY A 146 9.77 -12.57 -2.18
CA GLY A 146 10.98 -11.80 -1.88
C GLY A 146 11.43 -11.04 -3.13
N ASP A 147 12.73 -11.07 -3.41
CA ASP A 147 13.35 -10.47 -4.60
C ASP A 147 13.16 -11.30 -5.88
N SER A 148 12.55 -12.48 -5.77
CA SER A 148 12.30 -13.33 -6.92
C SER A 148 11.22 -12.74 -7.83
N LYS A 149 11.44 -12.85 -9.14
CA LYS A 149 10.53 -12.35 -10.18
C LYS A 149 10.11 -13.47 -11.13
N PRO A 150 9.55 -14.58 -10.61
CA PRO A 150 9.13 -15.67 -11.46
C PRO A 150 8.02 -15.21 -12.40
N GLN A 151 8.03 -15.72 -13.62
CA GLN A 151 6.95 -15.50 -14.57
C GLN A 151 5.66 -16.11 -14.02
N PRO A 152 4.48 -15.54 -14.30
CA PRO A 152 3.19 -16.07 -13.82
C PRO A 152 2.99 -17.56 -14.13
N ARG A 153 3.48 -18.03 -15.28
CA ARG A 153 3.47 -19.45 -15.67
C ARG A 153 4.29 -20.36 -14.75
N GLU A 154 5.31 -19.84 -14.10
CA GLU A 154 6.17 -20.60 -13.18
C GLU A 154 5.47 -20.78 -11.84
N ILE A 155 4.82 -19.72 -11.34
CA ILE A 155 3.95 -19.81 -10.15
C ILE A 155 2.78 -20.77 -10.43
N ALA A 156 2.12 -20.64 -11.59
CA ALA A 156 0.98 -21.49 -11.94
C ALA A 156 1.32 -22.99 -11.95
N LYS A 157 2.56 -23.37 -12.31
CA LYS A 157 3.04 -24.77 -12.25
C LYS A 157 3.20 -25.32 -10.84
N LEU A 158 3.22 -24.46 -9.83
CA LEU A 158 3.35 -24.83 -8.42
C LEU A 158 1.99 -24.96 -7.73
N LEU A 159 0.91 -24.55 -8.39
CA LEU A 159 -0.46 -24.60 -7.86
C LEU A 159 -1.19 -25.84 -8.38
N ASP A 160 -1.96 -26.46 -7.49
CA ASP A 160 -2.81 -27.60 -7.81
C ASP A 160 -4.24 -27.12 -8.16
N PRO A 161 -5.00 -27.85 -8.99
CA PRO A 161 -6.41 -27.53 -9.22
C PRO A 161 -7.20 -27.49 -7.91
N GLY A 162 -7.79 -26.34 -7.59
CA GLY A 162 -8.51 -26.10 -6.34
C GLY A 162 -7.72 -25.29 -5.30
N ASP A 163 -6.43 -25.02 -5.53
CA ASP A 163 -5.69 -24.05 -4.73
C ASP A 163 -6.31 -22.66 -4.84
N ARG A 164 -6.45 -22.01 -3.70
CA ARG A 164 -6.81 -20.61 -3.53
C ARG A 164 -5.59 -19.86 -3.03
N VAL A 165 -4.97 -19.08 -3.90
CA VAL A 165 -3.92 -18.15 -3.50
C VAL A 165 -4.56 -17.04 -2.67
N VAL A 166 -4.31 -17.05 -1.35
CA VAL A 166 -4.90 -16.10 -0.40
C VAL A 166 -4.02 -14.88 -0.15
N ALA A 167 -2.72 -14.99 -0.42
CA ALA A 167 -1.79 -13.87 -0.37
C ALA A 167 -0.62 -14.11 -1.32
N ILE A 168 -0.19 -13.04 -1.99
CA ILE A 168 1.09 -12.97 -2.67
C ILE A 168 1.85 -11.84 -2.01
N ALA A 169 2.90 -12.18 -1.27
CA ALA A 169 3.86 -11.23 -0.74
C ALA A 169 4.97 -11.03 -1.77
N THR A 170 5.00 -9.87 -2.40
CA THR A 170 6.13 -9.43 -3.21
C THR A 170 7.02 -8.53 -2.36
N GLN A 171 8.32 -8.53 -2.59
CA GLN A 171 9.18 -7.61 -1.85
C GLN A 171 8.86 -6.16 -2.17
N PHE A 172 8.79 -5.38 -1.09
CA PHE A 172 9.01 -3.94 -1.08
C PHE A 172 10.31 -3.74 -0.31
N SER A 173 11.40 -3.41 -0.98
CA SER A 173 12.58 -2.87 -0.31
C SER A 173 12.22 -1.48 0.20
N ILE A 174 11.81 -1.38 1.47
CA ILE A 174 11.64 -0.10 2.18
C ILE A 174 13.02 0.33 2.71
N ALA A 175 14.00 0.44 1.81
CA ALA A 175 15.30 1.04 2.07
C ALA A 175 15.61 2.02 0.94
N SER A 176 16.23 3.14 1.31
CA SER A 176 16.68 4.17 0.36
C SER A 176 17.80 3.59 -0.51
N TRP A 177 17.50 3.20 -1.76
CA TRP A 177 18.50 2.67 -2.70
C TRP A 177 18.67 3.57 -3.94
N PRO A 178 19.91 3.98 -4.31
CA PRO A 178 20.20 4.79 -5.50
C PRO A 178 20.28 4.04 -6.85
N GLY A 179 19.70 2.84 -6.98
CA GLY A 179 19.21 2.31 -8.27
C GLY A 179 20.08 1.30 -9.07
N ASN A 180 19.39 0.40 -9.80
CA ASN A 180 19.48 0.12 -11.24
C ASN A 180 18.37 -0.83 -11.77
N ARG A 181 18.17 -0.72 -13.09
CA ARG A 181 17.03 -1.08 -13.95
C ARG A 181 16.78 -2.58 -14.13
N HIS A 182 15.52 -2.99 -13.97
CA HIS A 182 14.74 -3.82 -14.89
C HIS A 182 13.57 -4.43 -14.12
N ASP A 183 12.39 -3.85 -14.33
CA ASP A 183 11.13 -4.58 -14.45
C ASP A 183 10.22 -3.72 -15.28
N SER A 184 9.42 -4.33 -16.14
CA SER A 184 8.45 -3.63 -16.98
C SER A 184 7.36 -4.62 -17.32
N ALA A 185 6.17 -4.42 -16.77
CA ALA A 185 4.88 -4.84 -17.34
C ALA A 185 3.79 -4.51 -16.32
N ASP A 186 3.18 -3.32 -16.45
CA ASP A 186 1.78 -3.05 -16.04
C ASP A 186 1.31 -1.61 -16.35
N ALA A 187 2.16 -0.74 -16.92
CA ALA A 187 1.81 0.68 -17.07
C ALA A 187 1.55 1.17 -18.49
N ALA A 188 1.08 0.31 -19.39
CA ALA A 188 0.92 0.68 -20.80
C ALA A 188 -0.23 1.68 -21.11
N LYS A 189 -0.93 2.24 -20.10
CA LYS A 189 -2.05 3.18 -20.34
C LYS A 189 -2.10 4.40 -19.42
N GLY A 190 -0.98 4.77 -18.77
CA GLY A 190 -0.78 6.03 -18.02
C GLY A 190 -2.07 6.75 -17.63
N GLY A 191 -2.68 6.37 -16.51
CA GLY A 191 -3.92 6.99 -16.05
C GLY A 191 -3.76 8.50 -15.89
N LYS A 192 -4.55 9.28 -16.64
CA LYS A 192 -4.59 10.73 -16.57
C LYS A 192 -5.49 11.17 -15.40
N ASN A 193 -4.94 11.21 -14.19
CA ASN A 193 -5.67 11.66 -12.99
C ASN A 193 -5.44 13.15 -12.70
N ALA A 194 -5.73 14.01 -13.68
CA ALA A 194 -5.60 15.47 -13.59
C ALA A 194 -6.78 16.11 -12.83
N ARG A 195 -7.08 15.60 -11.64
CA ARG A 195 -8.13 16.14 -10.75
C ARG A 195 -7.76 15.90 -9.31
N TRP A 196 -8.00 16.90 -8.45
CA TRP A 196 -7.75 16.77 -7.01
C TRP A 196 -8.66 15.71 -6.42
N HIS A 197 -8.07 14.71 -5.77
CA HIS A 197 -8.82 13.62 -5.16
C HIS A 197 -8.09 12.97 -4.00
N THR A 198 -8.86 12.36 -3.11
CA THR A 198 -8.37 11.32 -2.20
C THR A 198 -8.75 9.98 -2.80
N ASP A 199 -7.82 9.01 -2.80
CA ASP A 199 -8.01 7.73 -3.47
C ASP A 199 -9.28 7.00 -2.99
N VAL A 200 -10.10 6.57 -3.95
CA VAL A 200 -11.20 5.60 -3.76
C VAL A 200 -12.17 6.00 -2.62
N THR A 201 -12.49 7.29 -2.48
CA THR A 201 -13.46 7.73 -1.45
C THR A 201 -14.91 7.42 -1.79
N PHE A 202 -15.19 6.69 -2.87
CA PHE A 202 -16.52 6.19 -3.21
C PHE A 202 -16.84 4.83 -2.59
N VAL A 203 -16.00 4.32 -1.68
CA VAL A 203 -16.26 3.09 -0.91
C VAL A 203 -16.25 3.39 0.60
N ALA A 204 -16.98 2.59 1.39
CA ALA A 204 -17.13 2.83 2.83
C ALA A 204 -15.81 2.76 3.61
N THR A 205 -14.84 2.00 3.12
CA THR A 205 -13.50 1.85 3.72
C THR A 205 -12.40 2.26 2.73
N PRO A 206 -12.20 3.56 2.47
CA PRO A 206 -11.17 4.03 1.56
C PRO A 206 -9.78 3.57 2.01
N PRO A 207 -8.82 3.38 1.09
CA PRO A 207 -7.45 3.05 1.43
C PRO A 207 -6.86 4.02 2.46
N ALA A 208 -6.06 3.50 3.39
CA ALA A 208 -5.40 4.32 4.39
C ALA A 208 -4.21 5.08 3.80
N ALA A 209 -3.48 4.45 2.89
CA ALA A 209 -2.28 5.02 2.29
C ALA A 209 -2.05 4.43 0.90
N SER A 210 -1.19 5.08 0.14
CA SER A 210 -0.73 4.60 -1.15
C SER A 210 0.79 4.72 -1.22
N VAL A 211 1.41 3.78 -1.92
CA VAL A 211 2.82 3.79 -2.29
C VAL A 211 2.87 3.90 -3.81
N LEU A 212 3.55 4.92 -4.33
CA LEU A 212 3.72 5.14 -5.76
C LEU A 212 5.19 5.19 -6.11
N VAL A 213 5.59 4.33 -7.04
CA VAL A 213 6.96 4.23 -7.53
C VAL A 213 7.02 4.81 -8.94
N ALA A 214 7.94 5.74 -9.16
CA ALA A 214 8.24 6.30 -10.47
C ALA A 214 9.19 5.39 -11.25
N ASP A 215 8.68 4.76 -12.30
CA ASP A 215 9.43 3.80 -13.11
C ASP A 215 9.89 4.46 -14.42
N HIS A 216 9.01 5.19 -15.11
CA HIS A 216 9.41 6.10 -16.19
C HIS A 216 8.82 7.48 -15.93
N VAL A 217 9.67 8.51 -16.00
CA VAL A 217 9.30 9.90 -15.82
C VAL A 217 9.67 10.68 -17.08
N PRO A 218 8.77 11.49 -17.64
CA PRO A 218 9.10 12.34 -18.77
C PRO A 218 10.18 13.37 -18.42
N ALA A 219 10.91 13.86 -19.43
CA ALA A 219 11.99 14.84 -19.21
C ALA A 219 11.51 16.17 -18.59
N PHE A 220 10.24 16.50 -18.79
CA PHE A 220 9.55 17.65 -18.20
C PHE A 220 8.09 17.27 -17.91
N GLY A 221 7.49 17.97 -16.94
CA GLY A 221 6.12 17.71 -16.50
C GLY A 221 5.95 16.36 -15.79
N GLY A 222 4.70 15.99 -15.53
CA GLY A 222 4.34 14.72 -14.88
C GLY A 222 4.48 14.74 -13.37
N ASP A 223 4.61 15.91 -12.76
CA ASP A 223 4.71 16.11 -11.31
C ASP A 223 3.49 15.55 -10.57
N THR A 224 3.56 15.48 -9.25
CA THR A 224 2.39 15.19 -8.43
C THR A 224 2.33 16.17 -7.28
N LEU A 225 1.13 16.67 -7.02
CA LEU A 225 0.86 17.62 -5.96
C LEU A 225 0.06 16.90 -4.88
N TRP A 226 0.32 17.20 -3.62
CA TRP A 226 -0.46 16.75 -2.47
C TRP A 226 -0.86 17.95 -1.63
N ALA A 227 -2.13 17.99 -1.23
CA ALA A 227 -2.65 18.97 -0.29
C ALA A 227 -2.77 18.34 1.10
N ASP A 228 -2.23 18.98 2.14
CA ASP A 228 -2.44 18.56 3.53
C ASP A 228 -3.82 19.00 4.02
N MET A 229 -4.74 18.04 4.10
CA MET A 229 -6.13 18.29 4.48
C MET A 229 -6.31 18.56 5.97
N ARG A 230 -5.29 18.29 6.79
CA ARG A 230 -5.27 18.69 8.21
C ARG A 230 -4.90 20.17 8.31
N ALA A 231 -3.84 20.59 7.62
CA ALA A 231 -3.44 21.99 7.58
C ALA A 231 -4.55 22.87 6.99
N ALA A 232 -5.21 22.39 5.93
CA ALA A 232 -6.38 23.06 5.36
C ALA A 232 -7.52 23.23 6.39
N TYR A 233 -7.83 22.18 7.18
CA TYR A 233 -8.83 22.25 8.25
C TYR A 233 -8.43 23.22 9.37
N GLU A 234 -7.20 23.12 9.86
CA GLU A 234 -6.67 23.94 10.96
C GLU A 234 -6.64 25.44 10.63
N ASN A 235 -6.55 25.79 9.34
CA ASN A 235 -6.53 27.18 8.86
C ASN A 235 -7.87 27.68 8.31
N LEU A 236 -8.96 26.89 8.43
CA LEU A 236 -10.29 27.41 8.13
C LEU A 236 -10.73 28.44 9.17
N ASN A 237 -11.60 29.35 8.76
CA ASN A 237 -12.28 30.22 9.71
C ASN A 237 -13.04 29.35 10.74
N PRO A 238 -12.92 29.59 12.06
CA PRO A 238 -13.58 28.78 13.08
C PRO A 238 -15.10 28.65 12.91
N ALA A 239 -15.77 29.64 12.31
CA ALA A 239 -17.20 29.56 11.99
C ALA A 239 -17.49 28.56 10.87
N VAL A 240 -16.60 28.44 9.88
CA VAL A 240 -16.70 27.43 8.82
C VAL A 240 -16.41 26.04 9.37
N CYS A 241 -15.42 25.88 10.26
CA CYS A 241 -15.17 24.60 10.94
C CYS A 241 -16.42 24.09 11.64
N ARG A 242 -17.03 24.92 12.51
CA ARG A 242 -18.27 24.58 13.21
C ARG A 242 -19.44 24.27 12.27
N LEU A 243 -19.49 24.91 11.11
CA LEU A 243 -20.54 24.64 10.11
C LEU A 243 -20.41 23.22 9.54
N ILE A 244 -19.18 22.72 9.33
CA ILE A 244 -18.94 21.46 8.60
C ILE A 244 -18.67 20.25 9.50
N GLU A 245 -18.43 20.45 10.80
CA GLU A 245 -18.10 19.38 11.76
C GLU A 245 -19.16 18.27 11.81
N ASP A 246 -20.44 18.65 11.75
CA ASP A 246 -21.58 17.72 11.82
C ASP A 246 -22.21 17.44 10.42
N LEU A 247 -21.56 17.90 9.34
CA LEU A 247 -22.06 17.69 7.98
C LEU A 247 -21.46 16.44 7.36
N SER A 248 -22.23 15.85 6.44
CA SER A 248 -21.81 14.71 5.64
C SER A 248 -21.97 15.01 4.15
N ALA A 249 -21.18 14.33 3.32
CA ALA A 249 -21.20 14.48 1.87
C ALA A 249 -21.24 13.12 1.15
N ILE A 250 -21.82 13.10 -0.04
CA ILE A 250 -22.03 11.90 -0.84
C ILE A 250 -20.87 11.75 -1.81
N HIS A 251 -20.16 10.64 -1.71
CA HIS A 251 -19.08 10.24 -2.61
C HIS A 251 -19.50 9.09 -3.51
N ARG A 252 -19.15 9.17 -4.79
CA ARG A 252 -19.45 8.12 -5.77
C ARG A 252 -18.44 8.15 -6.92
N ILE A 253 -18.36 7.02 -7.63
CA ILE A 253 -17.82 7.02 -8.98
C ILE A 253 -18.81 7.84 -9.81
N SER A 254 -18.45 9.03 -10.23
CA SER A 254 -19.28 9.84 -11.12
C SER A 254 -18.55 9.99 -12.44
N PRO A 255 -19.14 9.59 -13.57
CA PRO A 255 -18.61 9.88 -14.89
C PRO A 255 -18.71 11.35 -15.30
N LEU A 256 -19.04 12.28 -14.38
CA LEU A 256 -19.67 13.59 -14.66
C LEU A 256 -21.13 13.42 -15.12
N ALA A 257 -22.03 13.11 -14.20
CA ALA A 257 -23.45 12.99 -14.57
C ALA A 257 -24.44 13.49 -13.50
N TYR A 258 -24.11 14.56 -12.77
CA TYR A 258 -25.14 15.34 -12.05
C TYR A 258 -25.19 16.80 -12.43
N TRP A 259 -24.14 17.34 -13.05
CA TRP A 259 -23.96 18.78 -13.17
C TRP A 259 -24.00 19.32 -14.60
N GLY A 260 -24.24 18.48 -15.60
CA GLY A 260 -24.36 18.94 -17.00
C GLY A 260 -23.08 19.55 -17.59
N GLU A 261 -21.94 19.39 -16.93
CA GLU A 261 -20.62 19.77 -17.45
C GLU A 261 -20.32 18.90 -18.68
N PRO A 262 -20.11 19.50 -19.86
CA PRO A 262 -19.78 18.75 -21.07
C PRO A 262 -18.48 17.97 -20.85
N PHE A 263 -18.48 16.72 -21.30
CA PHE A 263 -17.30 15.88 -21.38
C PHE A 263 -16.12 16.68 -21.93
N ASP A 264 -14.98 16.62 -21.23
CA ASP A 264 -13.71 16.93 -21.87
C ASP A 264 -13.60 16.04 -23.12
N THR A 265 -13.29 16.67 -24.23
CA THR A 265 -13.74 16.36 -25.61
C THR A 265 -13.17 15.07 -26.25
N ALA A 266 -12.71 14.10 -25.46
CA ALA A 266 -12.01 12.91 -25.92
C ALA A 266 -12.80 11.59 -25.82
N LEU A 267 -13.97 11.56 -25.18
CA LEU A 267 -14.79 10.34 -25.04
C LEU A 267 -15.96 10.32 -26.03
N THR A 268 -16.20 9.15 -26.64
CA THR A 268 -17.40 8.95 -27.44
C THR A 268 -18.65 8.88 -26.53
N ARG A 269 -19.83 9.14 -27.08
CA ARG A 269 -21.10 9.01 -26.33
C ARG A 269 -21.32 7.60 -25.77
N GLU A 270 -20.85 6.57 -26.47
CA GLU A 270 -20.96 5.18 -26.01
C GLU A 270 -20.04 4.90 -24.83
N ASP A 271 -18.79 5.40 -24.86
CA ASP A 271 -17.85 5.26 -23.74
C ASP A 271 -18.35 5.99 -22.49
N ALA A 272 -18.91 7.18 -22.67
CA ALA A 272 -19.56 7.97 -21.64
C ALA A 272 -20.74 7.22 -20.99
N GLN A 273 -21.62 6.61 -21.80
CA GLN A 273 -22.77 5.84 -21.31
C GLN A 273 -22.32 4.59 -20.55
N LYS A 274 -21.31 3.87 -21.06
CA LYS A 274 -20.77 2.69 -20.39
C LYS A 274 -20.14 3.02 -19.03
N LEU A 275 -19.38 4.12 -18.95
CA LEU A 275 -18.84 4.63 -17.69
C LEU A 275 -19.96 4.96 -16.71
N PHE A 276 -21.07 5.54 -17.18
CA PHE A 276 -22.26 5.80 -16.37
C PHE A 276 -22.91 4.53 -15.85
N ASP A 277 -23.13 3.55 -16.72
CA ASP A 277 -23.72 2.27 -16.32
C ASP A 277 -22.85 1.54 -15.30
N ASP A 278 -21.53 1.55 -15.48
CA ASP A 278 -20.58 0.95 -14.52
C ASP A 278 -20.52 1.71 -13.20
N ALA A 279 -20.59 3.04 -13.23
CA ALA A 279 -20.63 3.88 -12.04
C ALA A 279 -21.90 3.64 -11.20
N THR A 280 -23.05 3.43 -11.84
CA THR A 280 -24.32 3.18 -11.13
C THR A 280 -24.36 1.83 -10.39
N LYS A 281 -23.46 0.90 -10.72
CA LYS A 281 -23.33 -0.39 -10.02
C LYS A 281 -22.65 -0.24 -8.65
N VAL A 282 -21.98 0.88 -8.39
CA VAL A 282 -21.34 1.16 -7.10
C VAL A 282 -22.25 2.06 -6.28
N ALA A 283 -22.78 1.50 -5.19
CA ALA A 283 -23.62 2.24 -4.27
C ALA A 283 -22.86 3.47 -3.73
N PRO A 284 -23.47 4.66 -3.71
CA PRO A 284 -22.86 5.85 -3.13
C PRO A 284 -22.59 5.66 -1.64
N VAL A 285 -21.63 6.44 -1.14
CA VAL A 285 -21.23 6.42 0.26
C VAL A 285 -21.37 7.81 0.85
N VAL A 286 -22.00 7.88 2.00
CA VAL A 286 -22.06 9.09 2.82
C VAL A 286 -20.86 9.09 3.75
N HIS A 287 -20.04 10.12 3.65
CA HIS A 287 -18.86 10.35 4.47
C HIS A 287 -19.02 11.63 5.29
N PRO A 288 -18.46 11.71 6.52
CA PRO A 288 -18.39 12.98 7.23
C PRO A 288 -17.50 13.95 6.45
N MET A 289 -17.85 15.24 6.42
CA MET A 289 -17.04 16.28 5.75
C MET A 289 -15.73 16.56 6.48
N VAL A 290 -15.69 16.26 7.78
CA VAL A 290 -14.49 16.28 8.61
C VAL A 290 -14.21 14.87 9.09
N ARG A 291 -13.00 14.38 8.87
CA ARG A 291 -12.57 13.07 9.36
C ARG A 291 -11.65 13.23 10.56
N ILE A 292 -11.87 12.45 11.60
CA ILE A 292 -10.90 12.26 12.69
C ILE A 292 -9.91 11.17 12.27
N HIS A 293 -8.62 11.52 12.26
CA HIS A 293 -7.58 10.59 11.89
C HIS A 293 -7.41 9.48 12.97
N PRO A 294 -7.59 8.19 12.64
CA PRO A 294 -7.75 7.13 13.63
C PRO A 294 -6.51 6.88 14.50
N SER A 295 -5.32 7.24 14.02
CA SER A 295 -4.06 7.04 14.77
C SER A 295 -3.57 8.28 15.50
N THR A 296 -4.04 9.48 15.14
CA THR A 296 -3.50 10.74 15.68
C THR A 296 -4.57 11.62 16.35
N GLY A 297 -5.85 11.31 16.16
CA GLY A 297 -6.96 12.13 16.65
C GLY A 297 -7.11 13.48 15.95
N ARG A 298 -6.24 13.83 14.99
CA ARG A 298 -6.29 15.13 14.30
C ARG A 298 -7.46 15.17 13.31
N PRO A 299 -8.25 16.26 13.27
CA PRO A 299 -9.25 16.46 12.24
C PRO A 299 -8.61 16.79 10.88
N SER A 300 -9.28 16.41 9.81
CA SER A 300 -8.91 16.77 8.44
C SER A 300 -10.16 16.93 7.58
N LEU A 301 -10.12 17.86 6.62
CA LEU A 301 -11.15 17.96 5.59
C LEU A 301 -11.22 16.65 4.79
N PHE A 302 -12.42 16.10 4.63
CA PHE A 302 -12.66 14.83 3.96
C PHE A 302 -13.67 14.96 2.82
N VAL A 303 -13.47 15.99 2.01
CA VAL A 303 -14.17 16.22 0.75
C VAL A 303 -13.15 16.38 -0.38
N ASN A 304 -13.51 16.00 -1.60
CA ASN A 304 -12.63 16.16 -2.74
C ASN A 304 -13.37 16.31 -4.07
N PRO A 305 -12.86 17.12 -5.02
CA PRO A 305 -13.49 17.31 -6.32
C PRO A 305 -13.66 16.03 -7.14
N GLY A 306 -12.77 15.04 -6.97
CA GLY A 306 -12.79 13.81 -7.74
C GLY A 306 -14.02 12.94 -7.51
N PHE A 307 -14.51 12.87 -6.27
CA PHE A 307 -15.55 11.90 -5.88
C PHE A 307 -16.70 12.49 -5.09
N THR A 308 -16.51 13.60 -4.36
CA THR A 308 -17.58 14.25 -3.61
C THR A 308 -18.53 14.94 -4.58
N THR A 309 -19.82 14.64 -4.47
CA THR A 309 -20.82 15.12 -5.43
C THR A 309 -21.77 16.16 -4.88
N HIS A 310 -22.18 16.03 -3.63
CA HIS A 310 -23.02 17.00 -2.93
C HIS A 310 -22.99 16.77 -1.42
N ILE A 311 -23.42 17.76 -0.66
CA ILE A 311 -23.58 17.73 0.79
C ILE A 311 -24.96 17.15 1.13
N ALA A 312 -25.02 16.29 2.12
CA ALA A 312 -26.23 15.61 2.54
C ALA A 312 -27.28 16.60 3.05
N GLY A 313 -28.45 16.66 2.40
CA GLY A 313 -29.60 17.43 2.85
C GLY A 313 -29.55 18.94 2.50
N PHE A 314 -28.60 19.35 1.67
CA PHE A 314 -28.44 20.72 1.21
C PHE A 314 -29.07 20.87 -0.18
N SER A 315 -29.57 22.07 -0.49
CA SER A 315 -29.94 22.36 -1.88
C SER A 315 -28.69 22.34 -2.77
N ARG A 316 -28.91 22.18 -4.07
CA ARG A 316 -27.85 22.21 -5.08
C ARG A 316 -26.95 23.45 -4.95
N ILE A 317 -27.54 24.64 -4.84
CA ILE A 317 -26.81 25.90 -4.78
C ILE A 317 -25.96 25.99 -3.50
N GLU A 318 -26.51 25.61 -2.35
CA GLU A 318 -25.79 25.66 -1.07
C GLU A 318 -24.61 24.67 -1.09
N SER A 319 -24.86 23.44 -1.57
CA SER A 319 -23.84 22.41 -1.66
C SER A 319 -22.70 22.80 -2.60
N GLU A 320 -23.00 23.32 -3.79
CA GLU A 320 -21.97 23.73 -4.76
C GLU A 320 -21.07 24.83 -4.19
N ASN A 321 -21.67 25.87 -3.61
CA ASN A 321 -20.92 27.01 -3.10
C ASN A 321 -20.04 26.65 -1.91
N LEU A 322 -20.55 25.84 -0.97
CA LEU A 322 -19.76 25.41 0.18
C LEU A 322 -18.62 24.46 -0.24
N LEU A 323 -18.89 23.47 -1.09
CA LEU A 323 -17.83 22.58 -1.59
C LEU A 323 -16.78 23.35 -2.39
N LYS A 324 -17.19 24.29 -3.25
CA LYS A 324 -16.26 25.15 -4.00
C LYS A 324 -15.33 25.92 -3.06
N LEU A 325 -15.88 26.56 -2.03
CA LEU A 325 -15.09 27.26 -1.01
C LEU A 325 -14.05 26.34 -0.37
N LEU A 326 -14.47 25.13 0.04
CA LEU A 326 -13.57 24.17 0.69
C LEU A 326 -12.48 23.66 -0.25
N TYR A 327 -12.78 23.43 -1.53
CA TYR A 327 -11.81 22.99 -2.53
C TYR A 327 -10.80 24.08 -2.86
N GLU A 328 -11.27 25.31 -3.08
CA GLU A 328 -10.39 26.46 -3.35
C GLU A 328 -9.49 26.75 -2.15
N HIS A 329 -10.02 26.66 -0.93
CA HIS A 329 -9.24 26.77 0.31
C HIS A 329 -8.19 25.65 0.44
N ALA A 330 -8.60 24.39 0.31
CA ALA A 330 -7.69 23.26 0.54
C ALA A 330 -6.57 23.13 -0.50
N THR A 331 -6.69 23.78 -1.65
CA THR A 331 -5.72 23.72 -2.75
C THR A 331 -4.85 24.98 -2.87
N GLN A 332 -4.91 25.88 -1.88
CA GLN A 332 -4.01 27.02 -1.78
C GLN A 332 -2.54 26.56 -1.68
N PRO A 333 -1.58 27.28 -2.29
CA PRO A 333 -0.17 26.85 -2.35
C PRO A 333 0.46 26.55 -0.99
N GLU A 334 0.03 27.21 0.08
CA GLU A 334 0.52 27.04 1.45
C GLU A 334 0.24 25.64 2.02
N PHE A 335 -0.77 24.94 1.50
CA PHE A 335 -1.12 23.57 1.90
C PHE A 335 -0.58 22.52 0.95
N VAL A 336 0.03 22.93 -0.17
CA VAL A 336 0.35 22.05 -1.30
C VAL A 336 1.84 21.78 -1.40
N LEU A 337 2.21 20.52 -1.30
CA LEU A 337 3.51 20.01 -1.69
C LEU A 337 3.49 19.63 -3.17
N ARG A 338 4.45 20.12 -3.96
CA ARG A 338 4.70 19.65 -5.32
C ARG A 338 5.96 18.80 -5.36
N HIS A 339 5.85 17.58 -5.85
CA HIS A 339 6.98 16.70 -6.09
C HIS A 339 7.24 16.59 -7.59
N ARG A 340 8.47 16.95 -7.98
CA ARG A 340 8.98 16.69 -9.31
C ARG A 340 9.67 15.34 -9.31
N TRP A 341 9.10 14.41 -10.04
CA TRP A 341 9.56 13.02 -10.06
C TRP A 341 10.93 12.87 -10.72
N GLN A 342 11.69 11.91 -10.22
CA GLN A 342 12.83 11.29 -10.87
C GLN A 342 12.57 9.78 -10.99
N PRO A 343 13.11 9.12 -12.03
CA PRO A 343 13.05 7.66 -12.11
C PRO A 343 13.66 7.02 -10.85
N GLY A 344 12.91 6.12 -10.22
CA GLY A 344 13.27 5.47 -8.96
C GLY A 344 12.65 6.08 -7.71
N ASP A 345 12.08 7.30 -7.80
CA ASP A 345 11.43 7.93 -6.67
C ASP A 345 10.27 7.08 -6.14
N VAL A 346 10.16 7.03 -4.82
CA VAL A 346 9.06 6.38 -4.11
C VAL A 346 8.40 7.40 -3.21
N VAL A 347 7.11 7.63 -3.41
CA VAL A 347 6.30 8.47 -2.52
C VAL A 347 5.27 7.62 -1.81
N ILE A 348 5.22 7.78 -0.50
CA ILE A 348 4.20 7.21 0.37
C ILE A 348 3.39 8.38 0.91
N TRP A 349 2.07 8.29 0.82
CA TRP A 349 1.19 9.29 1.42
C TRP A 349 0.03 8.67 2.17
N ASP A 350 -0.43 9.39 3.18
CA ASP A 350 -1.59 9.02 3.99
C ASP A 350 -2.86 9.57 3.34
N ASN A 351 -3.62 8.70 2.65
CA ASN A 351 -4.89 9.05 2.04
C ASN A 351 -5.93 9.53 3.06
N ARG A 352 -5.74 9.27 4.35
CA ARG A 352 -6.67 9.73 5.39
C ARG A 352 -6.52 11.22 5.68
N ALA A 353 -5.44 11.85 5.21
CA ALA A 353 -5.08 13.23 5.52
C ALA A 353 -4.71 14.07 4.29
N THR A 354 -4.78 13.52 3.07
CA THR A 354 -4.34 14.23 1.85
C THR A 354 -5.33 14.11 0.69
N MET A 355 -5.41 15.17 -0.12
CA MET A 355 -5.76 15.05 -1.53
C MET A 355 -4.48 15.03 -2.37
N HIS A 356 -4.56 14.53 -3.60
CA HIS A 356 -3.47 14.59 -4.57
C HIS A 356 -3.96 14.88 -5.99
N TYR A 357 -3.04 15.35 -6.83
CA TYR A 357 -3.26 15.75 -8.22
C TYR A 357 -2.08 15.31 -9.07
N ALA A 358 -2.31 14.52 -10.12
CA ALA A 358 -1.29 14.17 -11.09
C ALA A 358 -1.32 15.20 -12.24
N THR A 359 -0.27 16.00 -12.39
CA THR A 359 -0.19 17.01 -13.45
C THR A 359 -0.08 16.37 -14.83
N ASP A 360 -1.00 16.76 -15.73
CA ASP A 360 -1.02 16.34 -17.15
C ASP A 360 -0.38 17.42 -18.03
N ASP A 361 0.92 17.67 -17.83
CA ASP A 361 1.72 18.71 -18.50
C ASP A 361 2.91 18.14 -19.29
N TYR A 362 2.85 16.85 -19.64
CA TYR A 362 3.91 16.10 -20.33
C TYR A 362 3.51 15.60 -21.74
N GLY A 363 2.35 16.01 -22.24
CA GLY A 363 1.89 15.73 -23.61
C GLY A 363 1.73 14.24 -23.89
N THR A 364 2.44 13.73 -24.91
CA THR A 364 2.44 12.32 -25.30
C THR A 364 3.62 11.53 -24.74
N ALA A 365 4.47 12.16 -23.91
CA ALA A 365 5.61 11.49 -23.33
C ALA A 365 5.17 10.33 -22.42
N GLU A 366 5.96 9.25 -22.39
CA GLU A 366 5.68 8.14 -21.49
C GLU A 366 5.78 8.61 -20.04
N ARG A 367 4.81 8.22 -19.21
CA ARG A 367 4.86 8.36 -17.76
C ARG A 367 4.32 7.07 -17.16
N ARG A 368 5.19 6.37 -16.44
CA ARG A 368 4.91 5.05 -15.89
C ARG A 368 5.15 5.06 -14.39
N MET A 369 4.06 4.85 -13.66
CA MET A 369 4.05 4.78 -12.21
C MET A 369 3.46 3.44 -11.78
N ARG A 370 3.93 2.86 -10.67
CA ARG A 370 3.35 1.66 -10.06
C ARG A 370 2.78 2.00 -8.71
N ARG A 371 1.50 1.66 -8.48
CA ARG A 371 0.79 2.00 -7.26
C ARG A 371 0.30 0.77 -6.53
N VAL A 372 0.53 0.74 -5.23
CA VAL A 372 -0.14 -0.18 -4.30
C VAL A 372 -0.84 0.65 -3.24
N THR A 373 -2.04 0.20 -2.85
CA THR A 373 -2.85 0.87 -1.83
C THR A 373 -2.96 -0.02 -0.60
N ILE A 374 -2.90 0.59 0.58
CA ILE A 374 -3.02 -0.08 1.87
C ILE A 374 -4.47 -0.02 2.30
N ARG A 375 -5.06 -1.17 2.64
CA ARG A 375 -6.46 -1.25 3.11
C ARG A 375 -6.68 -0.29 4.28
N GLY A 376 -7.74 0.50 4.20
CA GLY A 376 -8.16 1.37 5.29
C GLY A 376 -9.42 0.88 5.99
N GLY A 377 -10.00 1.78 6.78
CA GLY A 377 -11.25 1.58 7.51
C GLY A 377 -12.25 2.68 7.18
N LYS A 378 -13.39 2.66 7.87
CA LYS A 378 -14.38 3.73 7.74
C LYS A 378 -13.80 5.07 8.22
N ALA A 379 -14.31 6.17 7.66
CA ALA A 379 -14.07 7.49 8.20
C ALA A 379 -15.07 7.74 9.33
N VAL A 380 -14.61 8.42 10.37
CA VAL A 380 -15.42 8.79 11.53
C VAL A 380 -15.36 10.30 11.70
N GLY A 381 -16.51 10.94 11.85
CA GLY A 381 -16.64 12.38 12.09
C GLY A 381 -16.39 12.78 13.54
N PRO A 382 -16.24 14.08 13.83
CA PRO A 382 -16.18 14.60 15.20
C PRO A 382 -17.39 14.23 16.07
N ASP A 383 -18.57 14.13 15.46
CA ASP A 383 -19.85 13.72 16.06
C ASP A 383 -19.99 12.21 16.28
N GLY A 384 -18.99 11.42 15.86
CA GLY A 384 -19.01 9.97 15.88
C GLY A 384 -19.75 9.31 14.70
N PHE A 385 -20.22 10.09 13.72
CA PHE A 385 -20.82 9.52 12.51
C PHE A 385 -19.79 8.70 11.73
N GLU A 386 -20.13 7.46 11.40
CA GLU A 386 -19.31 6.60 10.55
C GLU A 386 -19.79 6.58 9.10
N SER A 387 -18.84 6.50 8.17
CA SER A 387 -19.12 6.24 6.75
C SER A 387 -20.16 5.14 6.55
N THR A 388 -21.19 5.44 5.76
CA THR A 388 -22.31 4.53 5.52
C THR A 388 -22.63 4.43 4.03
N VAL A 389 -22.84 3.20 3.55
CA VAL A 389 -23.31 2.95 2.18
C VAL A 389 -24.81 3.23 2.11
N VAL A 390 -25.25 3.97 1.11
CA VAL A 390 -26.67 4.28 0.91
C VAL A 390 -27.19 3.68 -0.39
N SER A 391 -28.42 3.15 -0.33
CA SER A 391 -29.10 2.56 -1.49
C SER A 391 -29.78 3.58 -2.39
N ASP A 392 -30.11 4.76 -1.85
CA ASP A 392 -30.76 5.84 -2.58
C ASP A 392 -29.77 7.00 -2.87
N PRO A 393 -29.40 7.22 -4.14
CA PRO A 393 -28.48 8.30 -4.51
C PRO A 393 -29.10 9.72 -4.36
N LEU A 394 -30.40 9.84 -4.11
CA LEU A 394 -31.16 11.10 -4.00
C LEU A 394 -31.45 11.53 -2.56
N LEU A 395 -30.93 10.83 -1.54
CA LEU A 395 -31.17 11.05 -0.11
C LEU A 395 -30.89 12.48 0.42
N ALA A 396 -30.48 13.42 -0.42
CA ALA A 396 -29.76 14.61 -0.01
C ALA A 396 -29.93 15.86 -0.87
N VAL A 397 -30.96 15.98 -1.73
CA VAL A 397 -31.31 17.29 -2.30
C VAL A 397 -32.69 17.66 -1.81
N ARG A 398 -32.75 18.64 -0.90
CA ARG A 398 -34.02 19.32 -0.58
C ARG A 398 -34.40 20.28 -1.69
#